data_AF-A0A8K0KL03-F1
#
_entry.id   AF-A0A8K0KL03-F1
#
_cell.length_a   1.000
_cell.length_b   1.000
_cell.length_c   1.000
_cell.angle_alpha   90.00
_cell.angle_beta   90.00
_cell.angle_gamma   90.00
#
_symmetry.space_group_name_H-M   'P 1'
#
loop_
_entity.id
_entity.type
_entity.pdbx_description
1 polymer ?
#
loop_
_entity_poly.entity_id
_entity_poly.type
_entity_poly.pdbx_seq_one_letter_code
_entity_poly.pdbx_strand_id
1 'polypeptide(L)'
;MVISGTIDSLIDFFSFAAWIFYGSSMLALIVMRFTKKNAPRPYKVPVIIPVVVLVISVYLIAAPIIDNPQIEYLYAGLFILAGLLLYIPFVHYRYVPSFMEKVTVFFQLLCEVAPTSMTFD
;
A
#
# COMPACT_ATOMS: atom_id res chain seq x y z
N MET A 1 -7.58 -29.33 -0.59
CA MET A 1 -8.33 -28.15 -1.05
C MET A 1 -7.56 -26.92 -0.60
N VAL A 2 -6.85 -26.21 -1.48
CA VAL A 2 -7.33 -25.51 -2.68
C VAL A 2 -8.24 -24.35 -2.27
N ILE A 3 -7.63 -23.26 -1.81
CA ILE A 3 -8.11 -21.91 -2.14
C ILE A 3 -6.85 -21.09 -2.47
N SER A 4 -6.25 -21.44 -3.62
CA SER A 4 -5.39 -20.60 -4.48
C SER A 4 -3.89 -20.32 -4.19
N GLY A 5 -3.11 -21.12 -3.44
CA GLY A 5 -1.64 -20.95 -3.48
C GLY A 5 -0.83 -21.92 -2.59
N THR A 6 0.45 -22.11 -2.90
CA THR A 6 1.43 -22.72 -1.97
C THR A 6 1.96 -21.64 -1.02
N ILE A 7 2.53 -22.02 0.13
CA ILE A 7 3.12 -21.03 1.06
C ILE A 7 4.19 -20.21 0.35
N ASP A 8 5.00 -20.86 -0.49
CA ASP A 8 6.06 -20.20 -1.26
C ASP A 8 5.48 -19.13 -2.20
N SER A 9 4.42 -19.46 -2.94
CA SER A 9 3.79 -18.49 -3.86
C SER A 9 3.14 -17.32 -3.12
N LEU A 10 2.62 -17.55 -1.92
CA LEU A 10 2.05 -16.50 -1.06
C LEU A 10 3.14 -15.56 -0.51
N ILE A 11 4.29 -16.12 -0.12
CA ILE A 11 5.44 -15.33 0.33
C ILE A 11 5.97 -14.47 -0.82
N ASP A 12 6.08 -15.03 -2.02
CA ASP A 12 6.53 -14.31 -3.20
C ASP A 12 5.57 -13.16 -3.57
N PHE A 13 4.26 -13.43 -3.56
CA PHE A 13 3.22 -12.43 -3.79
C PHE A 13 3.26 -11.27 -2.77
N PHE A 14 3.31 -11.61 -1.47
CA PHE A 14 3.37 -10.60 -0.41
C PHE A 14 4.66 -9.79 -0.49
N SER A 15 5.79 -10.46 -0.70
CA SER A 15 7.10 -9.83 -0.81
C SER A 15 7.13 -8.85 -1.98
N PHE A 16 6.64 -9.26 -3.15
CA PHE A 16 6.55 -8.39 -4.32
C PHE A 16 5.78 -7.09 -4.01
N ALA A 17 4.59 -7.20 -3.42
CA ALA A 17 3.79 -6.04 -3.04
C ALA A 17 4.49 -5.17 -1.97
N ALA A 18 5.09 -5.78 -0.95
CA ALA A 18 5.81 -5.06 0.10
C ALA A 18 7.02 -4.28 -0.44
N TRP A 19 7.80 -4.88 -1.35
CA TRP A 19 8.96 -4.23 -1.96
C TRP A 19 8.58 -3.02 -2.83
N ILE A 20 7.41 -3.02 -3.48
CA ILE A 20 6.85 -1.82 -4.14
C ILE A 20 6.63 -0.68 -3.14
N PHE A 21 6.06 -0.98 -1.97
CA PHE A 21 5.81 0.03 -0.93
C PHE A 21 7.09 0.49 -0.22
N TYR A 22 8.06 -0.40 -0.04
CA TYR A 22 9.37 -0.04 0.50
C TYR A 22 10.14 0.87 -0.47
N GLY A 23 10.17 0.52 -1.75
CA GLY A 23 10.77 1.35 -2.79
C GLY A 23 10.11 2.73 -2.88
N SER A 24 8.78 2.79 -2.92
CA SER A 24 8.04 4.06 -2.98
C SER A 24 8.22 4.91 -1.71
N SER A 25 8.34 4.30 -0.53
CA SER A 25 8.64 5.02 0.72
C SER A 25 10.06 5.61 0.72
N MET A 26 11.05 4.87 0.21
CA MET A 26 12.43 5.37 0.07
C MET A 26 12.51 6.48 -0.98
N LEU A 27 11.81 6.31 -2.11
CA LEU A 27 11.66 7.35 -3.12
C LEU A 27 11.02 8.61 -2.54
N ALA A 28 9.94 8.48 -1.77
CA ALA A 28 9.29 9.59 -1.09
C ALA A 28 10.23 10.30 -0.12
N LEU A 29 11.05 9.57 0.64
CA LEU A 29 12.06 10.15 1.52
C LEU A 29 13.12 10.96 0.75
N ILE A 30 13.60 10.43 -0.38
CA ILE A 30 14.54 11.13 -1.27
C ILE A 30 13.88 12.40 -1.82
N VAL A 31 12.66 12.30 -2.36
CA VAL A 31 11.89 13.43 -2.89
C VAL A 31 11.66 14.49 -1.82
N MET A 32 11.23 14.10 -0.62
CA MET A 32 11.02 15.02 0.51
C MET A 32 12.31 15.70 0.99
N ARG A 33 13.48 15.14 0.69
CA ARG A 33 14.76 15.81 0.93
C ARG A 33 14.98 17.01 0.01
N PHE A 34 14.43 16.98 -1.20
CA PHE A 34 14.47 18.08 -2.16
C PHE A 34 13.30 19.05 -1.98
N THR A 35 12.07 18.54 -1.78
CA THR A 35 10.85 19.35 -1.71
C THR A 35 10.66 20.03 -0.35
N LYS A 36 11.02 19.37 0.77
CA LYS A 36 10.81 19.88 2.14
C LYS A 36 12.13 20.00 2.90
N LYS A 37 13.05 20.84 2.40
CA LYS A 37 14.39 21.03 2.98
C LYS A 37 14.39 21.58 4.42
N ASN A 38 13.46 22.48 4.73
CA ASN A 38 13.43 23.22 6.00
C ASN A 38 12.63 22.53 7.12
N ALA A 39 12.07 21.35 6.88
CA ALA A 39 11.36 20.61 7.92
C ALA A 39 12.33 20.18 9.03
N PRO A 40 11.97 20.30 10.33
CA PRO A 40 12.80 19.83 11.42
C PRO A 40 12.99 18.32 11.33
N ARG A 41 14.25 17.85 11.34
CA ARG A 41 14.61 16.43 11.24
C ARG A 41 15.45 16.03 12.46
N PRO A 42 14.84 15.57 13.56
CA PRO A 42 15.56 15.10 14.74
C PRO A 42 16.50 13.92 14.45
N TYR A 43 16.14 13.09 13.47
CA TYR A 43 16.95 11.98 12.97
C TYR A 43 17.23 12.11 11.48
N LYS A 44 18.50 11.94 11.08
CA LYS A 44 18.96 12.13 9.70
C LYS A 44 19.83 10.95 9.26
N VAL A 45 19.26 10.09 8.42
CA VAL A 45 20.03 9.04 7.76
C VAL A 45 20.87 9.59 6.59
N PRO A 46 22.07 9.02 6.34
CA PRO A 46 22.80 9.23 5.09
C PRO A 46 21.95 8.86 3.88
N VAL A 47 22.00 9.65 2.81
CA VAL A 47 21.18 9.45 1.58
C VAL A 47 21.52 8.15 0.86
N ILE A 48 22.73 7.65 1.05
CA ILE A 48 23.21 6.40 0.46
C ILE A 48 22.28 5.24 0.87
N ILE A 49 21.79 5.21 2.10
CA ILE A 49 20.95 4.12 2.59
C ILE A 49 19.61 4.04 1.82
N PRO A 50 18.78 5.12 1.74
CA PRO A 50 17.59 5.13 0.91
C PRO A 50 17.84 4.78 -0.56
N VAL A 51 18.96 5.23 -1.13
CA VAL A 51 19.31 4.96 -2.53
C VAL A 51 19.61 3.47 -2.74
N VAL A 52 20.40 2.86 -1.85
CA VAL A 52 20.71 1.42 -1.92
C VAL A 52 19.44 0.59 -1.77
N VAL A 53 18.58 0.90 -0.79
CA VAL A 53 17.31 0.19 -0.60
C VAL A 53 16.39 0.37 -1.81
N LEU A 54 16.35 1.56 -2.41
CA LEU A 54 15.59 1.80 -3.64
C LEU A 54 16.09 0.91 -4.79
N VAL A 55 17.40 0.83 -5.00
CA VAL A 55 17.99 -0.04 -6.04
C VAL A 55 17.66 -1.52 -5.79
N ILE A 56 17.81 -1.98 -4.54
CA ILE A 56 17.44 -3.36 -4.16
C ILE A 56 15.95 -3.61 -4.39
N SER A 57 15.08 -2.67 -4.03
CA SER A 57 13.64 -2.81 -4.24
C SER A 57 13.29 -2.94 -5.71
N VAL A 58 13.91 -2.13 -6.59
CA VAL A 58 13.69 -2.21 -8.04
C VAL A 58 14.15 -3.56 -8.58
N TYR A 59 15.30 -4.06 -8.12
CA TYR A 59 15.78 -5.38 -8.50
C TYR A 59 14.82 -6.50 -8.07
N LEU A 60 14.35 -6.48 -6.81
CA LEU A 60 13.45 -7.53 -6.29
C LEU A 60 12.05 -7.47 -6.89
N ILE A 61 11.64 -6.35 -7.48
CA ILE A 61 10.41 -6.24 -8.27
C ILE A 61 10.65 -6.75 -9.69
N ALA A 62 11.79 -6.41 -10.30
CA ALA A 62 12.09 -6.75 -11.69
C ALA A 62 12.50 -8.23 -11.88
N ALA A 63 13.27 -8.79 -10.95
CA ALA A 63 13.80 -10.16 -11.07
C ALA A 63 12.68 -11.22 -11.19
N PRO A 64 11.63 -11.23 -10.35
CA PRO A 64 10.54 -12.20 -10.48
C PRO A 64 9.76 -12.05 -11.79
N ILE A 65 9.64 -10.82 -12.32
CA ILE A 65 8.94 -10.56 -13.59
C ILE A 65 9.73 -11.12 -14.79
N ILE A 66 11.06 -11.07 -14.75
CA ILE A 66 11.93 -11.50 -15.85
C ILE A 66 12.19 -13.01 -15.79
N ASP A 67 12.55 -13.52 -14.61
CA ASP A 67 13.04 -14.89 -14.47
C ASP A 67 11.90 -15.92 -14.48
N ASN A 68 10.77 -15.61 -13.81
CA ASN A 68 9.62 -16.51 -13.72
C ASN A 68 8.31 -15.70 -13.69
N PRO A 69 7.82 -15.24 -14.85
CA PRO A 69 6.60 -14.43 -14.93
C PRO A 69 5.38 -15.26 -14.50
N GLN A 70 5.07 -15.23 -13.20
CA GLN A 70 3.86 -15.81 -12.64
C GLN A 70 2.69 -14.83 -12.76
N ILE A 71 1.50 -15.38 -13.00
CA ILE A 71 0.28 -14.58 -13.13
C ILE A 71 -0.09 -13.87 -11.82
N GLU A 72 0.40 -14.37 -10.69
CA GLU A 72 0.22 -13.82 -9.35
C GLU A 72 0.76 -12.40 -9.22
N TYR A 73 1.91 -12.09 -9.84
CA TYR A 73 2.47 -10.73 -9.85
C TYR A 73 1.62 -9.77 -10.68
N LEU A 74 1.03 -10.24 -11.78
CA LEU A 74 0.08 -9.46 -12.57
C LEU A 74 -1.17 -9.14 -11.75
N TYR A 75 -1.73 -10.12 -11.04
CA TYR A 75 -2.86 -9.90 -10.14
C TYR A 75 -2.51 -8.92 -9.01
N ALA A 76 -1.32 -9.02 -8.43
CA ALA A 76 -0.84 -8.08 -7.42
C ALA A 76 -0.81 -6.64 -7.95
N GLY A 77 -0.20 -6.44 -9.12
CA GLY A 77 -0.11 -5.12 -9.76
C GLY A 77 -1.48 -4.55 -10.11
N LEU A 78 -2.36 -5.37 -10.71
CA LEU A 78 -3.74 -4.97 -11.02
C LEU A 78 -4.53 -4.62 -9.76
N PHE A 79 -4.33 -5.34 -8.66
CA PHE A 79 -5.00 -5.06 -7.38
C PHE A 79 -4.54 -3.72 -6.79
N ILE A 80 -3.24 -3.42 -6.84
CA ILE A 80 -2.70 -2.11 -6.43
C ILE A 80 -3.28 -0.99 -7.30
N LEU A 81 -3.33 -1.19 -8.63
CA LEU A 81 -3.93 -0.23 -9.55
C LEU A 81 -5.44 -0.06 -9.34
N ALA A 82 -6.17 -1.14 -9.03
CA ALA A 82 -7.59 -1.08 -8.69
C ALA A 82 -7.81 -0.22 -7.44
N GLY A 83 -6.94 -0.31 -6.43
CA GLY A 83 -6.97 0.59 -5.27
C GLY A 83 -6.85 2.06 -5.67
N LEU A 84 -5.97 2.39 -6.63
CA LEU A 84 -5.85 3.74 -7.17
C LEU A 84 -7.09 4.17 -7.96
N LEU A 85 -7.69 3.25 -8.74
CA LEU A 85 -8.93 3.53 -9.46
C LEU A 85 -10.10 3.79 -8.52
N LEU A 86 -10.20 3.05 -7.40
CA LEU A 86 -11.24 3.26 -6.39
C LEU A 86 -11.02 4.56 -5.59
N TYR A 87 -9.78 5.01 -5.42
CA TYR A 87 -9.50 6.30 -4.78
C TYR A 87 -10.19 7.48 -5.50
N ILE A 88 -10.32 7.43 -6.82
CA ILE A 88 -10.90 8.51 -7.62
C ILE A 88 -12.40 8.77 -7.29
N PRO A 89 -13.34 7.81 -7.45
CA PRO A 89 -14.75 8.04 -7.13
C PRO A 89 -15.00 8.26 -5.64
N PHE A 90 -14.38 7.45 -4.77
CA PHE A 90 -14.72 7.46 -3.34
C PHE A 90 -14.05 8.60 -2.58
N VAL A 91 -12.80 8.94 -2.89
CA VAL A 91 -12.05 9.97 -2.14
C VAL A 91 -12.00 11.29 -2.90
N HIS A 92 -11.62 11.27 -4.18
CA HIS A 92 -11.49 12.52 -4.95
C HIS A 92 -12.86 13.15 -5.26
N TYR A 93 -13.83 12.36 -5.75
CA TYR A 93 -15.19 12.83 -6.00
C TYR A 93 -16.12 12.74 -4.78
N ARG A 94 -15.62 12.23 -3.64
CA ARG A 94 -16.37 12.09 -2.37
C ARG A 94 -17.72 11.39 -2.52
N TYR A 95 -17.82 10.41 -3.42
CA TYR A 95 -19.05 9.68 -3.62
C TYR A 95 -19.26 8.69 -2.46
N VAL A 96 -20.26 8.95 -1.62
CA VAL A 96 -20.69 8.04 -0.55
C VAL A 96 -22.06 7.48 -0.93
N PRO A 97 -22.16 6.17 -1.25
CA PRO A 97 -23.45 5.58 -1.59
C PRO A 97 -24.37 5.58 -0.36
N SER A 98 -25.62 6.03 -0.53
CA SER A 98 -26.61 6.17 0.56
C SER A 98 -26.89 4.87 1.34
N PHE A 99 -26.61 3.70 0.77
CA PHE A 99 -26.73 2.42 1.48
C PHE A 99 -25.62 2.16 2.52
N MET A 100 -24.43 2.77 2.38
CA MET A 100 -23.31 2.53 3.28
C MET A 100 -23.61 2.93 4.72
N GLU A 101 -24.45 3.93 4.93
CA GLU A 101 -24.91 4.32 6.27
C GLU A 101 -25.69 3.18 6.94
N LYS A 102 -26.61 2.55 6.21
CA LYS A 102 -27.39 1.40 6.71
C LYS A 102 -26.50 0.20 7.03
N VAL A 103 -25.52 -0.07 6.18
CA VAL A 103 -24.52 -1.14 6.40
C VAL A 103 -23.71 -0.86 7.67
N THR A 104 -23.27 0.39 7.83
CA THR A 104 -22.48 0.80 8.99
C THR A 104 -23.28 0.61 10.28
N VAL A 105 -24.53 1.06 10.32
CA VAL A 105 -25.42 0.87 11.49
C VAL A 105 -25.71 -0.60 11.76
N PHE A 106 -25.92 -1.41 10.71
CA PHE A 106 -26.12 -2.85 10.84
C PHE A 106 -24.92 -3.52 11.54
N PHE A 107 -23.69 -3.24 11.10
CA PHE A 107 -22.49 -3.80 11.71
C PHE A 107 -22.20 -3.21 13.11
N GLN A 108 -22.53 -1.95 13.36
CA GLN A 108 -22.43 -1.35 14.69
C GLN A 108 -23.32 -2.08 15.70
N LEU A 109 -24.57 -2.37 15.33
CA LEU A 109 -25.51 -3.10 16.18
C LEU A 109 -25.13 -4.58 16.31
N LEU A 110 -24.70 -5.23 15.21
CA LEU A 110 -24.32 -6.64 15.21
C LEU A 110 -23.11 -6.92 16.10
N CYS A 111 -22.13 -6.02 16.11
CA CYS A 111 -20.88 -6.20 16.86
C CYS A 111 -20.86 -5.41 18.18
N GLU A 112 -21.92 -4.67 18.52
CA GLU A 112 -21.98 -3.76 19.68
C GLU A 112 -20.81 -2.75 19.74
N VAL A 113 -20.40 -2.23 18.58
CA VAL A 113 -19.25 -1.30 18.46
C VAL A 113 -19.73 0.15 18.31
N ALA A 114 -19.15 1.05 19.12
CA ALA A 114 -19.36 2.49 19.05
C ALA A 114 -18.17 3.21 18.39
N PRO A 115 -18.39 4.37 17.73
CA PRO A 115 -17.31 5.18 17.19
C PRO A 115 -16.40 5.73 18.30
N THR A 116 -15.11 5.89 17.99
CA THR A 116 -14.13 6.45 18.94
C THR A 116 -14.41 7.94 19.20
N SER A 117 -14.33 8.37 20.45
CA SER A 117 -14.65 9.74 20.89
C SER A 117 -13.72 10.84 20.35
N MET A 118 -12.62 10.52 19.66
CA MET A 118 -11.63 11.49 19.15
C MET A 118 -12.14 12.37 17.99
N THR A 119 -13.39 12.21 17.56
CA THR A 119 -14.04 13.05 16.54
C THR A 119 -14.91 14.17 17.11
N PHE A 120 -15.01 14.32 18.44
CA PHE A 120 -15.89 15.30 19.10
C PHE A 120 -15.15 16.43 19.83
N ASP A 121 -13.85 16.61 19.60
CA ASP A 121 -13.08 17.79 20.06
C ASP A 121 -12.79 18.75 18.89
#